data_AF-A0A248JT33-F1
#
_entry.id   AF-A0A248JT33-F1
#
_cell.length_a   1.000
_cell.length_b   1.000
_cell.length_c   1.000
_cell.angle_alpha   90.00
_cell.angle_beta   90.00
_cell.angle_gamma   90.00
#
_symmetry.space_group_name_H-M   'P 1'
#
loop_
_entity.id
_entity.type
_entity.pdbx_description
1 polymer ?
#
loop_
_entity_poly.entity_id
_entity_poly.type
_entity_poly.pdbx_seq_one_letter_code
_entity_poly.pdbx_strand_id
1 'polypeptide(L)'
;MNKKLVSVTIDLANPPRLSEEEKAQLKALAERPESEIDYSDIPQTTDEFWKNAVRGRFYKPTKTSTTLRIDSDVLAWLRSQGKGYQSRINAILRREMLASLKNG
;
A
#
# COMPACT_ATOMS: atom_id res chain seq x y z
N MET A 1 -5.90 35.36 15.19
CA MET A 1 -4.70 34.51 15.32
C MET A 1 -4.31 34.01 13.95
N ASN A 2 -3.14 34.40 13.42
CA ASN A 2 -2.67 33.97 12.10
C ASN A 2 -2.01 32.59 12.20
N LYS A 3 -2.62 31.54 11.60
CA LYS A 3 -1.93 30.26 11.39
C LYS A 3 -1.02 30.40 10.17
N LYS A 4 0.30 30.43 10.38
CA LYS A 4 1.26 30.19 9.29
C LYS A 4 1.22 28.71 8.95
N LEU A 5 0.75 28.37 7.76
CA LEU A 5 0.89 27.01 7.21
C LEU A 5 2.35 26.80 6.86
N VAL A 6 3.01 25.87 7.54
CA VAL A 6 4.37 25.42 7.20
C VAL A 6 4.22 24.16 6.34
N SER A 7 4.56 24.25 5.06
CA SER A 7 4.64 23.09 4.17
C SER A 7 6.08 22.57 4.16
N VAL A 8 6.29 21.34 4.61
CA VAL A 8 7.59 20.65 4.54
C VAL A 8 7.49 19.56 3.49
N THR A 9 8.29 19.66 2.43
CA THR A 9 8.48 18.59 1.46
C THR A 9 9.71 17.79 1.85
N ILE A 10 9.53 16.52 2.19
CA ILE A 10 10.62 15.63 2.61
C ILE A 10 11.11 14.86 1.38
N ASP A 11 12.40 14.94 1.07
CA ASP A 11 13.04 14.05 0.10
C ASP A 11 13.33 12.70 0.78
N LEU A 12 12.64 11.65 0.33
CA LEU A 12 12.80 10.29 0.86
C LEU A 12 14.15 9.66 0.48
N ALA A 13 14.78 10.11 -0.59
CA ALA A 13 16.08 9.60 -1.03
C ALA A 13 17.25 10.21 -0.23
N ASN A 14 17.05 11.40 0.34
CA ASN A 14 18.03 12.08 1.17
C ASN A 14 17.33 12.85 2.32
N PRO A 15 16.93 12.13 3.39
CA PRO A 15 16.20 12.75 4.49
C PRO A 15 17.09 13.73 5.26
N PRO A 16 16.51 14.79 5.86
CA PRO A 16 17.25 15.74 6.68
C PRO A 16 17.92 15.02 7.86
N ARG A 17 19.13 15.46 8.20
CA ARG A 17 19.85 14.95 9.38
C ARG A 17 19.17 15.46 10.65
N LEU A 18 19.02 14.59 11.64
CA LEU A 18 18.53 14.98 12.97
C LEU A 18 19.47 16.01 13.60
N SER A 19 18.89 17.09 14.09
CA SER A 19 19.53 18.06 14.97
C SER A 19 19.90 17.42 16.32
N GLU A 20 20.81 18.06 17.05
CA GLU A 20 21.21 17.59 18.39
C GLU A 20 20.02 17.61 19.37
N GLU A 21 19.11 18.57 19.21
CA GLU A 21 17.87 18.65 20.01
C GLU A 21 16.94 17.47 19.74
N GLU A 22 16.74 17.10 18.48
CA GLU A 22 15.91 15.96 18.09
C GLU A 22 16.49 14.63 18.58
N LYS A 23 17.82 14.48 18.53
CA LYS A 23 18.50 13.30 19.09
C LYS A 23 18.33 13.22 20.61
N ALA A 24 18.44 14.34 21.31
CA ALA A 24 18.23 14.39 22.76
C ALA A 24 16.78 14.02 23.12
N GLN A 25 15.79 14.48 22.36
CA GLN A 25 14.38 14.10 22.55
C GLN A 25 14.14 12.61 22.32
N LEU A 26 14.69 12.03 21.26
CA LEU A 26 14.60 10.60 20.99
C LEU A 26 15.23 9.77 22.11
N LYS A 27 16.37 10.21 22.64
CA LYS A 27 17.04 9.55 23.77
C LYS A 27 16.17 9.60 25.03
N ALA A 28 15.60 10.76 25.35
CA ALA A 28 14.68 10.91 26.48
C ALA A 28 13.42 10.06 26.33
N LEU A 29 12.87 9.93 25.12
CA LEU A 29 11.75 9.04 24.83
C LEU A 29 12.11 7.56 25.00
N ALA A 30 13.32 7.15 24.61
CA ALA A 30 13.78 5.77 24.73
C ALA A 30 14.07 5.35 26.19
N GLU A 31 14.45 6.30 27.05
CA GLU A 31 14.67 6.07 28.48
C GLU A 31 13.37 6.03 29.30
N ARG A 32 12.25 6.43 28.68
CA ARG A 32 10.94 6.52 29.33
C ARG A 32 10.31 5.13 29.46
N PRO A 33 9.74 4.76 30.62
CA PRO A 33 9.18 3.43 30.83
C PRO A 33 7.91 3.22 30.00
N GLU A 34 7.76 2.01 29.48
CA GLU A 34 6.61 1.63 28.62
C GLU A 34 5.26 1.72 29.36
N SER A 35 5.26 1.60 30.68
CA SER A 35 4.07 1.73 31.52
C SER A 35 3.44 3.12 31.52
N GLU A 36 4.16 4.15 31.06
CA GLU A 36 3.63 5.51 30.93
C GLU A 36 2.86 5.72 29.62
N ILE A 37 2.86 4.75 28.70
CA ILE A 37 2.12 4.87 27.44
C ILE A 37 0.62 4.70 27.74
N ASP A 38 -0.15 5.76 27.48
CA ASP A 38 -1.60 5.75 27.60
C ASP A 38 -2.23 5.14 26.34
N TYR A 39 -3.06 4.12 26.53
CA TYR A 39 -3.82 3.40 25.50
C TYR A 39 -5.34 3.59 25.64
N SER A 40 -5.79 4.57 26.43
CA SER A 40 -7.20 4.79 26.74
C SER A 40 -8.07 5.07 25.51
N ASP A 41 -7.51 5.68 24.47
CA ASP A 41 -8.18 6.01 23.21
C ASP A 41 -7.96 4.97 22.10
N ILE A 42 -6.83 4.26 22.13
CA ILE A 42 -6.43 3.29 21.12
C ILE A 42 -5.97 2.00 21.81
N PRO A 43 -6.81 0.95 21.86
CA PRO A 43 -6.45 -0.29 22.49
C PRO A 43 -5.26 -0.94 21.77
N GLN A 44 -4.39 -1.58 22.55
CA GLN A 44 -3.22 -2.27 22.04
C GLN A 44 -3.64 -3.39 21.07
N THR A 45 -2.96 -3.50 19.93
CA THR A 45 -3.19 -4.59 18.99
C THR A 45 -2.64 -5.90 19.55
N THR A 46 -3.48 -6.93 19.67
CA THR A 46 -3.07 -8.27 20.12
C THR A 46 -2.56 -9.12 18.96
N ASP A 47 -1.81 -10.18 19.26
CA ASP A 47 -1.39 -11.16 18.24
C ASP A 47 -2.58 -11.78 17.50
N GLU A 48 -3.72 -11.93 18.16
CA GLU A 48 -4.97 -12.43 17.56
C GLU A 48 -5.52 -11.49 16.48
N PHE A 49 -5.38 -10.18 16.69
CA PHE A 49 -5.72 -9.18 15.67
C PHE A 49 -4.82 -9.35 14.44
N TRP A 50 -3.50 -9.52 14.65
CA TRP A 50 -2.54 -9.68 13.56
C TRP A 50 -2.68 -11.01 12.81
N LYS A 51 -3.06 -12.10 13.50
CA LYS A 51 -3.35 -13.40 12.87
C LYS A 51 -4.42 -13.31 11.77
N ASN A 52 -5.40 -12.44 11.95
CA ASN A 52 -6.52 -12.25 11.02
C ASN A 52 -6.38 -10.97 10.15
N ALA A 53 -5.27 -10.25 10.27
CA ALA A 53 -5.08 -8.99 9.56
C ALA A 53 -4.94 -9.22 8.05
N VAL A 54 -5.84 -8.62 7.26
CA VAL A 54 -5.79 -8.68 5.79
C VAL A 54 -4.83 -7.62 5.26
N ARG A 55 -3.63 -8.04 4.88
CA ARG A 55 -2.69 -7.16 4.15
C ARG A 55 -3.26 -6.80 2.79
N GLY A 56 -3.21 -5.52 2.43
CA GLY A 56 -3.59 -5.05 1.09
C GLY A 56 -5.09 -4.98 0.81
N ARG A 57 -5.96 -4.99 1.84
CA ARG A 57 -7.42 -4.81 1.68
C ARG A 57 -7.80 -3.60 0.81
N PHE A 58 -7.02 -2.52 0.90
CA PHE A 58 -7.25 -1.28 0.16
C PHE A 58 -6.36 -1.14 -1.09
N TYR A 59 -5.49 -2.12 -1.36
CA TYR A 59 -4.65 -2.06 -2.54
C TYR A 59 -5.51 -2.23 -3.80
N LYS A 60 -5.53 -1.19 -4.62
CA LYS A 60 -6.16 -1.21 -5.95
C LYS A 60 -5.05 -1.09 -6.98
N PRO A 61 -4.80 -2.13 -7.80
CA PRO A 61 -3.84 -2.03 -8.90
C PRO A 61 -4.23 -0.87 -9.82
N THR A 62 -3.30 0.06 -10.03
CA THR A 62 -3.42 1.12 -11.02
C THR A 62 -3.44 0.47 -12.40
N LYS A 63 -4.48 0.78 -13.20
CA LYS A 63 -4.57 0.30 -14.57
C LYS A 63 -3.88 1.30 -15.47
N THR A 64 -2.83 0.88 -16.17
CA THR A 64 -2.19 1.68 -17.20
C THR A 64 -2.92 1.46 -18.51
N SER A 65 -3.37 2.55 -19.16
CA SER A 65 -3.95 2.47 -20.49
C SER A 65 -2.85 2.18 -21.51
N THR A 66 -2.95 1.05 -22.22
CA THR A 66 -2.01 0.67 -23.26
C THR A 66 -2.75 0.08 -24.46
N THR A 67 -2.15 0.20 -25.65
CA THR A 67 -2.69 -0.38 -26.88
C THR A 67 -2.00 -1.72 -27.15
N LEU A 68 -2.80 -2.78 -27.25
CA LEU A 68 -2.35 -4.17 -27.42
C LEU A 68 -3.14 -4.78 -28.60
N ARG A 69 -2.47 -5.60 -29.41
CA ARG A 69 -3.13 -6.40 -30.47
C ARG A 69 -3.52 -7.76 -29.91
N ILE A 70 -4.78 -8.15 -30.12
CA ILE A 70 -5.34 -9.45 -29.72
C ILE A 70 -5.91 -10.09 -30.99
N ASP A 71 -5.75 -11.40 -31.12
CA ASP A 71 -6.33 -12.16 -32.23
C ASP A 71 -7.86 -11.99 -32.28
N SER A 72 -8.39 -11.99 -33.50
CA SER A 72 -9.78 -11.63 -33.77
C SER A 72 -10.77 -12.65 -33.19
N ASP A 73 -10.42 -13.93 -33.20
CA ASP A 73 -11.17 -15.05 -32.64
C ASP A 73 -11.21 -15.01 -31.10
N VAL A 74 -10.06 -14.72 -30.45
CA VAL A 74 -9.96 -14.55 -29.00
C VAL A 74 -10.81 -13.35 -28.56
N LEU A 75 -10.76 -12.24 -29.31
CA LEU A 75 -11.56 -11.07 -29.01
C LEU A 75 -13.07 -11.34 -29.20
N ALA A 76 -13.45 -12.07 -30.26
CA ALA A 76 -14.83 -12.48 -30.50
C ALA A 76 -15.36 -13.38 -29.38
N TRP A 77 -14.57 -14.37 -28.97
CA TRP A 77 -14.89 -15.25 -27.84
C TRP A 77 -15.09 -14.46 -26.55
N LEU A 78 -14.19 -13.53 -26.20
CA LEU A 78 -14.30 -12.71 -25.00
C LEU A 78 -15.53 -11.79 -25.01
N ARG A 79 -15.91 -11.27 -26.19
CA ARG A 79 -17.12 -10.46 -26.37
C ARG A 79 -18.40 -11.28 -26.27
N SER A 80 -18.39 -12.54 -26.73
CA SER A 80 -19.55 -13.46 -26.63
C SER A 80 -20.00 -13.69 -25.19
N GLN A 81 -19.08 -13.58 -24.23
CA GLN A 81 -19.32 -13.75 -22.79
C GLN A 81 -20.03 -12.52 -22.16
N GLY A 82 -20.40 -11.51 -22.95
CA GLY A 82 -21.13 -10.32 -22.49
C GLY A 82 -20.26 -9.12 -22.10
N LYS A 83 -20.89 -8.14 -21.44
CA LYS A 83 -20.25 -6.87 -21.05
C LYS A 83 -19.05 -7.11 -20.11
N GLY A 84 -18.03 -6.25 -20.20
CA GLY A 84 -16.86 -6.29 -19.32
C GLY A 84 -15.68 -7.13 -19.83
N TYR A 85 -15.65 -7.49 -21.13
CA TYR A 85 -14.57 -8.28 -21.73
C TYR A 85 -13.15 -7.69 -21.48
N GLN A 86 -12.99 -6.36 -21.47
CA GLN A 86 -11.73 -5.69 -21.13
C GLN A 86 -11.25 -6.00 -19.70
N SER A 87 -12.17 -6.02 -18.73
CA SER A 87 -11.84 -6.38 -17.35
C SER A 87 -11.47 -7.86 -17.23
N ARG A 88 -12.10 -8.72 -18.03
CA ARG A 88 -11.76 -10.15 -18.10
C ARG A 88 -10.39 -10.40 -18.69
N ILE A 89 -10.00 -9.66 -19.74
CA ILE A 89 -8.63 -9.72 -20.29
C ILE A 89 -7.62 -9.47 -19.18
N ASN A 90 -7.78 -8.39 -18.42
CA ASN A 90 -6.88 -8.07 -17.32
C ASN A 90 -6.90 -9.14 -16.20
N ALA A 91 -8.05 -9.74 -15.90
CA ALA A 91 -8.16 -10.82 -14.92
C ALA A 91 -7.42 -12.09 -15.35
N ILE A 92 -7.54 -12.48 -16.62
CA ILE A 92 -6.82 -13.62 -17.21
C ILE A 92 -5.31 -13.38 -17.13
N LEU A 93 -4.83 -12.23 -17.62
CA LEU A 93 -3.41 -11.89 -17.59
C LEU A 93 -2.84 -11.88 -16.16
N ARG A 94 -3.59 -11.34 -15.19
CA ARG A 94 -3.19 -11.35 -13.78
C ARG A 94 -3.08 -12.77 -13.22
N ARG A 95 -4.01 -13.64 -13.56
CA ARG A 95 -3.97 -15.04 -13.10
C ARG A 95 -2.72 -15.75 -13.62
N GLU A 96 -2.43 -15.62 -14.91
CA GLU A 96 -1.24 -16.25 -15.50
C GLU A 96 0.07 -15.67 -14.93
N MET A 97 0.14 -14.35 -14.74
CA MET A 97 1.28 -13.69 -14.09
C MET A 97 1.51 -14.20 -12.65
N LEU A 98 0.44 -14.37 -11.86
CA LEU A 98 0.57 -14.89 -10.50
C LEU A 98 0.94 -16.38 -10.48
N ALA A 99 0.48 -17.15 -11.47
CA ALA A 99 0.84 -18.56 -11.61
C ALA A 99 2.32 -18.73 -11.97
N SER A 100 2.86 -17.90 -12.87
CA SER A 100 4.28 -17.97 -13.25
C SER A 100 5.21 -17.63 -12.10
N LEU A 101 4.84 -16.65 -11.26
CA LEU A 101 5.62 -16.24 -10.08
C LEU A 101 5.65 -17.28 -8.94
N LYS A 102 4.73 -18.25 -8.94
CA LYS A 102 4.72 -19.33 -7.94
C LYS A 102 5.58 -20.53 -8.33
N ASN A 103 5.92 -20.63 -9.61
CA ASN A 103 6.62 -21.78 -10.19
C ASN A 103 8.11 -21.50 -10.48
N GLY A 104 8.63 -20.33 -10.09
CA GLY A 104 10.04 -19.95 -10.14
C GLY A 104 10.53 -19.56 -8.77
#